data_AF-A0A8S4S0D3-F1
#
_entry.id   AF-A0A8S4S0D3-F1
#
_cell.length_a   1.000
_cell.length_b   1.000
_cell.length_c   1.000
_cell.angle_alpha   90.00
_cell.angle_beta   90.00
_cell.angle_gamma   90.00
#
_symmetry.space_group_name_H-M   'P 1'
#
loop_
_entity.id
_entity.type
_entity.pdbx_description
1 polymer ?
#
loop_
_entity_poly.entity_id
_entity_poly.type
_entity_poly.pdbx_seq_one_letter_code
_entity_poly.pdbx_strand_id
1 'polypeptide(L)'
;MCYRPISLLNSLAKVYERIILARLKAIVEAKKLLNDEQFGFRAKHSSIQQVHRLTEHISRGLFEKRYPLLTGAVFFDVAKAFDKNRRSQAQNDTE
;
A
#
# COMPACT_ATOMS: atom_id res chain seq x y z
N MET A 1 -16.27 19.27 -7.26
CA MET A 1 -16.92 18.02 -6.82
C MET A 1 -15.97 16.86 -7.07
N CYS A 2 -15.68 16.05 -6.04
CA CYS A 2 -14.80 14.88 -6.15
C CYS A 2 -15.64 13.67 -6.58
N TYR A 3 -15.55 13.26 -7.85
CA TYR A 3 -16.13 12.01 -8.34
C TYR A 3 -14.99 11.05 -8.68
N ARG A 4 -14.99 9.87 -8.05
CA ARG A 4 -14.08 8.76 -8.39
C ARG A 4 -14.88 7.71 -9.17
N PRO A 5 -14.75 7.65 -10.51
CA PRO A 5 -15.43 6.61 -11.28
C PRO A 5 -14.92 5.23 -10.87
N ILE A 6 -15.83 4.26 -10.77
CA ILE A 6 -15.50 2.86 -10.49
C ILE A 6 -15.71 2.06 -11.77
N SER A 7 -14.70 1.29 -12.18
CA SER A 7 -14.84 0.35 -13.29
C SER A 7 -15.58 -0.90 -12.83
N LEU A 8 -16.74 -1.17 -13.42
CA LEU A 8 -17.49 -2.39 -13.18
C LEU A 8 -17.09 -3.44 -14.22
N LEU A 9 -16.34 -4.45 -13.79
CA LEU A 9 -16.04 -5.62 -14.62
C LEU A 9 -17.25 -6.55 -14.67
N ASN A 10 -17.40 -7.27 -15.79
CA ASN A 10 -18.41 -8.32 -15.92
C ASN A 10 -18.13 -9.45 -14.91
N SER A 11 -19.16 -10.25 -14.60
CA SER A 11 -19.08 -11.28 -13.55
C SER A 11 -17.96 -12.30 -13.81
N LEU A 12 -17.74 -12.68 -15.08
CA LEU A 12 -16.69 -13.61 -15.46
C LEU A 12 -15.29 -13.04 -15.21
N ALA A 13 -15.05 -11.78 -15.58
CA ALA A 13 -13.77 -11.12 -15.38
C ALA A 13 -13.48 -10.91 -13.88
N LYS A 14 -14.48 -10.68 -13.03
CA LYS A 14 -14.31 -10.67 -11.56
C LYS A 14 -13.86 -12.03 -11.02
N VAL A 15 -14.38 -13.14 -11.55
CA VAL A 15 -13.93 -14.48 -11.16
C VAL A 15 -12.47 -14.68 -11.58
N TYR A 16 -12.12 -14.28 -12.80
CA TYR A 16 -10.75 -14.38 -13.31
C TYR A 16 -9.76 -13.54 -12.49
N GLU A 17 -10.14 -12.30 -12.15
CA GLU A 17 -9.36 -11.41 -11.28
C GLU A 17 -9.06 -12.07 -9.93
N ARG A 18 -10.04 -12.71 -9.30
CA ARG A 18 -9.85 -13.42 -8.02
C ARG A 18 -8.84 -14.56 -8.13
N ILE A 19 -8.85 -15.31 -9.24
CA ILE A 19 -7.91 -16.40 -9.49
C ILE A 19 -6.48 -15.87 -9.64
N ILE A 20 -6.29 -14.82 -10.45
CA ILE A 20 -4.98 -14.17 -10.63
C ILE A 20 -4.49 -13.60 -9.30
N LEU A 21 -5.34 -12.89 -8.57
CA LEU A 21 -4.99 -12.27 -7.31
C LEU A 21 -4.51 -13.31 -6.29
N ALA A 22 -5.16 -14.47 -6.21
CA ALA A 22 -4.74 -15.55 -5.31
C ALA A 22 -3.35 -16.08 -5.65
N ARG A 23 -3.06 -16.30 -6.94
CA ARG A 23 -1.73 -16.76 -7.40
C ARG A 23 -0.65 -15.71 -7.14
N LEU A 24 -0.94 -14.44 -7.43
CA LEU A 24 0.01 -13.36 -7.22
C LEU A 24 0.34 -13.17 -5.74
N LYS A 25 -0.66 -13.23 -4.85
CA LYS A 25 -0.46 -13.17 -3.39
C LYS A 25 0.50 -14.26 -2.91
N ALA A 26 0.30 -15.50 -3.35
CA ALA A 26 1.18 -16.61 -2.97
C ALA A 26 2.64 -16.37 -3.38
N ILE A 27 2.87 -15.84 -4.59
CA ILE A 27 4.23 -15.53 -5.08
C ILE A 27 4.86 -14.38 -4.28
N VAL A 28 4.09 -13.32 -4.04
CA VAL A 28 4.55 -12.13 -3.32
C VAL A 28 4.93 -12.47 -1.88
N GLU A 29 4.13 -13.30 -1.20
CA GLU A 29 4.42 -13.78 0.15
C GLU A 29 5.62 -14.74 0.18
N ALA A 30 5.69 -15.70 -0.75
CA ALA A 30 6.79 -16.65 -0.84
C ALA A 30 8.15 -15.97 -1.09
N LYS A 31 8.16 -14.92 -1.93
CA LYS A 31 9.37 -14.16 -2.27
C LYS A 31 9.63 -12.98 -1.32
N LYS A 32 8.77 -12.74 -0.31
CA LYS A 32 8.84 -11.60 0.61
C LYS A 32 9.09 -10.26 -0.11
N LEU A 33 8.34 -10.00 -1.19
CA LEU A 33 8.54 -8.79 -2.01
C LEU A 33 7.97 -7.52 -1.34
N LEU A 34 7.08 -7.67 -0.37
CA LEU A 34 6.48 -6.55 0.35
C LEU A 34 7.22 -6.30 1.65
N ASN A 35 7.42 -5.02 1.98
CA ASN A 35 7.96 -4.62 3.26
C ASN A 35 6.99 -5.03 4.39
N ASP A 36 7.55 -5.41 5.55
CA ASP A 36 6.76 -5.79 6.73
C ASP A 36 6.06 -4.60 7.40
N GLU A 37 6.46 -3.38 7.03
CA GLU A 37 5.77 -2.15 7.41
C GLU A 37 4.62 -1.77 6.46
N GLN A 38 4.35 -2.57 5.42
CA GLN A 38 3.22 -2.35 4.52
C GLN A 38 1.97 -3.10 4.99
N PHE A 39 1.03 -2.35 5.55
CA PHE A 39 -0.22 -2.89 6.11
C PHE A 39 -1.39 -2.83 5.12
N GLY A 40 -1.32 -1.96 4.11
CA GLY A 40 -2.35 -1.83 3.09
C GLY A 40 -2.44 -3.07 2.20
N PHE A 41 -3.66 -3.59 2.02
CA PHE A 41 -3.99 -4.71 1.13
C PHE A 41 -3.27 -6.04 1.43
N ARG A 42 -2.68 -6.19 2.63
CA ARG A 42 -2.00 -7.41 3.08
C ARG A 42 -2.89 -8.23 4.01
N ALA A 43 -2.85 -9.56 3.87
CA ALA A 43 -3.57 -10.44 4.78
C ALA A 43 -3.03 -10.29 6.21
N LYS A 44 -3.92 -10.40 7.21
CA LYS A 44 -3.61 -10.32 8.65
C LYS A 44 -3.04 -8.98 9.14
N HIS A 45 -3.00 -7.95 8.29
CA HIS A 45 -2.61 -6.59 8.66
C HIS A 45 -3.86 -5.70 8.64
N SER A 46 -4.02 -4.88 9.67
CA SER A 46 -5.13 -3.91 9.75
C SER A 46 -4.63 -2.48 9.88
N SER A 47 -5.42 -1.52 9.41
CA SER A 47 -5.12 -0.09 9.59
C SER A 47 -4.99 0.29 11.06
N ILE A 48 -5.70 -0.41 11.96
CA ILE A 48 -5.62 -0.21 13.41
C ILE A 48 -4.23 -0.56 13.94
N GLN A 49 -3.66 -1.68 13.49
CA GLN A 49 -2.31 -2.08 13.89
C GLN A 49 -1.26 -1.05 13.44
N GLN A 50 -1.42 -0.47 12.24
CA GLN A 50 -0.53 0.58 11.75
C GLN A 50 -0.62 1.86 12.60
N VAL A 51 -1.84 2.28 12.97
CA VAL A 51 -2.05 3.44 13.87
C VAL A 51 -1.45 3.16 15.24
N HIS A 52 -1.66 1.96 15.79
CA HIS A 52 -1.08 1.60 17.08
C HIS A 52 0.44 1.67 17.07
N ARG A 53 1.10 1.14 16.02
CA ARG A 53 2.56 1.25 15.84
C ARG A 53 3.04 2.69 15.75
N LEU A 54 2.29 3.55 15.04
CA LEU A 54 2.62 4.98 14.95
C LEU A 54 2.55 5.64 16.33
N THR A 55 1.48 5.40 17.09
CA THR A 55 1.33 5.94 18.45
C THR A 55 2.41 5.43 19.39
N GLU A 56 2.78 4.16 19.31
CA GLU A 56 3.88 3.59 20.10
C GLU A 56 5.21 4.26 19.75
N HIS A 57 5.49 4.50 18.46
CA HIS A 57 6.70 5.18 18.03
C HIS A 57 6.79 6.61 18.59
N ILE A 58 5.67 7.34 18.57
CA ILE A 58 5.58 8.70 19.13
C ILE A 58 5.78 8.66 20.65
N SER A 59 5.08 7.78 21.36
CA SER A 59 5.19 7.64 22.82
C SER A 59 6.61 7.29 23.26
N ARG A 60 7.28 6.38 22.55
CA ARG A 60 8.67 6.02 22.83
C ARG A 60 9.62 7.22 22.66
N GLY A 61 9.44 8.01 21.59
CA GLY A 61 10.26 9.21 21.35
C GLY A 61 10.10 10.28 22.44
N LEU A 62 8.91 10.36 23.03
CA LEU A 62 8.57 11.33 24.08
C LEU A 62 8.98 10.89 25.48
N PHE A 63 8.79 9.62 25.84
CA PHE A 63 8.83 9.18 27.24
C PHE A 63 10.00 8.25 27.60
N GLU A 64 10.59 7.51 26.65
CA GLU A 64 11.63 6.51 26.98
C GLU A 64 13.06 7.07 27.02
N LYS A 65 13.31 8.29 26.53
CA LYS A 65 14.66 8.87 26.50
C LYS A 65 14.83 9.94 27.59
N ARG A 66 16.02 9.92 28.22
CA ARG A 66 16.46 10.88 29.26
C ARG A 66 16.35 12.34 28.82
N TYR A 67 16.31 12.58 27.51
CA TYR A 67 15.90 13.82 26.86
C TYR A 67 14.88 13.49 25.75
N PRO A 68 13.73 14.18 25.69
CA PRO A 68 12.72 13.92 24.65
C PRO A 68 13.33 14.22 23.28
N LEU A 69 13.21 13.27 22.35
CA LEU A 69 13.63 13.46 20.96
C LEU A 69 12.51 14.15 20.19
N LEU A 70 12.86 15.16 19.38
CA LEU A 70 11.92 15.75 18.44
C LEU A 70 11.47 14.67 17.44
N THR A 71 10.21 14.25 17.54
CA THR A 71 9.63 13.22 16.66
C THR A 71 8.79 13.92 15.60
N GLY A 72 9.22 13.83 14.33
CA GLY A 72 8.50 14.36 13.18
C GLY A 72 7.89 13.25 12.33
N ALA A 73 6.79 13.55 11.64
CA ALA A 73 6.14 12.64 10.70
C ALA A 73 6.00 13.29 9.32
N VAL A 74 6.25 12.53 8.26
CA VAL A 74 6.07 12.96 6.86
C VAL A 74 5.02 12.06 6.22
N PHE A 75 3.95 12.67 5.71
CA PHE A 75 2.85 11.95 5.06
C PHE A 75 2.91 12.17 3.55
N PHE A 76 2.95 11.07 2.80
CA PHE A 76 2.92 11.08 1.34
C PHE A 76 1.59 10.51 0.84
N ASP A 77 0.93 11.23 -0.06
CA ASP A 77 -0.25 10.75 -0.79
C ASP A 77 -0.01 10.87 -2.30
N VAL A 78 -0.41 9.84 -3.05
CA VAL A 78 -0.20 9.77 -4.49
C VAL A 78 -1.51 10.10 -5.21
N ALA A 79 -1.57 11.30 -5.80
CA ALA A 79 -2.71 11.72 -6.59
C ALA A 79 -2.99 10.74 -7.75
N LYS A 80 -4.24 10.24 -7.82
CA LYS A 80 -4.71 9.30 -8.85
C LYS A 80 -3.83 8.05 -8.99
N ALA A 81 -3.40 7.46 -7.88
CA ALA A 81 -2.50 6.30 -7.85
C ALA A 81 -2.89 5.14 -8.79
N PHE A 82 -4.18 4.86 -8.99
CA PHE A 82 -4.66 3.79 -9.87
C PHE A 82 -4.79 4.19 -11.35
N ASP A 83 -4.94 5.49 -11.63
CA ASP A 83 -5.01 6.00 -13.01
C ASP A 83 -3.62 6.31 -13.56
N LYS A 84 -2.64 6.55 -12.67
CA LYS A 84 -1.25 6.90 -13.00
C LYS A 84 -0.40 5.66 -13.32
N ASN A 85 -0.91 4.78 -14.18
CA ASN A 85 -0.14 3.65 -14.70
C ASN A 85 0.60 4.08 -15.97
N ARG A 86 1.94 3.97 -15.95
CA ARG A 86 2.86 4.30 -17.05
C ARG A 86 2.69 3.30 -18.20
N ARG A 87 1.64 3.46 -19.02
CA ARG A 87 1.50 2.71 -20.29
C ARG A 87 2.31 3.35 -21.43
N SER A 88 2.79 4.58 -21.27
CA SER A 88 3.42 5.40 -22.31
C SER A 88 4.96 5.39 -22.33
N GLN A 89 5.63 4.54 -21.55
CA GLN A 89 7.10 4.36 -21.68
C GLN A 89 7.52 3.01 -22.27
N ALA A 90 6.59 2.07 -22.48
CA ALA A 90 6.92 0.80 -23.12
C ALA A 90 7.01 0.89 -24.66
N GLN A 91 6.76 2.06 -25.26
CA GLN A 91 6.80 2.27 -26.71
C GLN A 91 7.98 3.12 -27.19
N ASN A 92 8.83 3.63 -26.30
CA ASN A 92 9.94 4.53 -26.69
C ASN A 92 11.35 3.91 -26.54
N ASP A 93 11.45 2.59 -26.27
CA ASP A 93 12.74 1.88 -26.19
C ASP A 93 12.92 0.90 -27.37
N THR A 94 12.40 1.23 -28.57
CA THR A 94 12.62 0.44 -29.80
C THR A 94 13.11 1.30 -30.98
N GLU A 95 13.74 2.44 -30.71
CA GLU A 95 14.59 3.15 -31.69
C GLU A 95 15.96 3.47 -31.09
#